data_AF-A0AAD5UST6-F1
#
_entry.id   AF-A0AAD5UST6-F1
#
_cell.length_a   1.000
_cell.length_b   1.000
_cell.length_c   1.000
_cell.angle_alpha   90.00
_cell.angle_beta   90.00
_cell.angle_gamma   90.00
#
_symmetry.space_group_name_H-M   'P 1'
#
loop_
_entity.id
_entity.type
_entity.pdbx_description
1 polymer ?
#
loop_
_entity_poly.entity_id
_entity_poly.type
_entity_poly.pdbx_seq_one_letter_code
_entity_poly.pdbx_strand_id
1 'polypeptide(L)'
;MTHHHYKANRPEISIMEVENTEIVNASQDNFTPKRTVLCAVDNSDCSPNVVEWAKKNLIPTSDLIVLVNAYKKARPLVGTPVLSYLEVVHKLEEQAQKQAVKTISFYAQRLTNAGYYVKGVIACGDPRSLIDQQITIQKPDLVVVGSRGLRGSVQRFVLGSVSQHVVQSSPVPVVVVP
;
A
#
# COMPACT_ATOMS: atom_id res chain seq x y z
N MET A 1 -21.26 21.20 38.58
CA MET A 1 -21.15 21.06 37.11
C MET A 1 -19.96 20.17 36.81
N THR A 2 -20.19 18.87 36.68
CA THR A 2 -19.16 17.85 36.46
C THR A 2 -18.80 17.79 34.98
N HIS A 3 -17.65 18.34 34.60
CA HIS A 3 -17.09 18.20 33.25
C HIS A 3 -16.60 16.77 33.03
N HIS A 4 -17.43 15.95 32.37
CA HIS A 4 -17.01 14.67 31.79
C HIS A 4 -16.02 14.94 30.66
N HIS A 5 -14.73 14.77 30.94
CA HIS A 5 -13.70 14.69 29.92
C HIS A 5 -13.92 13.39 29.12
N TYR A 6 -14.53 13.51 27.93
CA TYR A 6 -14.54 12.45 26.94
C TYR A 6 -13.11 12.26 26.41
N LYS A 7 -12.37 11.31 26.98
CA LYS A 7 -11.13 10.82 26.37
C LYS A 7 -11.50 10.12 25.07
N ALA A 8 -11.33 10.82 23.96
CA ALA A 8 -11.29 10.19 22.65
C ALA A 8 -10.17 9.15 22.68
N ASN A 9 -10.54 7.88 22.71
CA ASN A 9 -9.64 6.74 22.66
C ASN A 9 -8.94 6.81 21.29
N ARG A 10 -7.75 7.44 21.23
CA ARG A 10 -6.96 7.43 20.00
C ARG A 10 -6.54 5.98 19.76
N PRO A 11 -6.83 5.38 18.60
CA PRO A 11 -6.39 4.03 18.31
C PRO A 11 -4.86 3.97 18.41
N GLU A 12 -4.37 3.10 19.29
CA GLU A 12 -2.95 2.88 19.52
C GLU A 12 -2.41 2.03 18.36
N ILE A 13 -1.39 2.53 17.68
CA ILE A 13 -0.78 1.87 16.51
C ILE A 13 0.13 0.75 17.03
N SER A 14 -0.37 -0.48 17.06
CA SER A 14 0.45 -1.66 17.35
C SER A 14 1.06 -2.21 16.06
N ILE A 15 2.36 -2.01 15.86
CA ILE A 15 3.14 -2.59 14.76
C ILE A 15 3.47 -4.03 15.15
N MET A 16 2.91 -5.01 14.44
CA MET A 16 3.32 -6.41 14.60
C MET A 16 4.31 -6.78 13.49
N GLU A 17 5.56 -7.05 13.86
CA GLU A 17 6.55 -7.68 12.97
C GLU A 17 6.13 -9.13 12.72
N VAL A 18 5.55 -9.38 11.56
CA VAL A 18 5.54 -10.71 10.95
C VAL A 18 6.42 -10.60 9.73
N GLU A 19 7.41 -11.47 9.57
CA GLU A 19 8.47 -11.44 8.53
C GLU A 19 7.96 -11.08 7.11
N ASN A 20 7.81 -9.79 6.81
CA ASN A 20 7.24 -9.18 5.58
C ASN A 20 5.74 -8.82 5.56
N THR A 21 5.08 -8.49 6.68
CA THR A 21 3.78 -7.79 6.66
C THR A 21 3.60 -6.94 7.93
N GLU A 22 3.72 -5.61 7.79
CA GLU A 22 3.38 -4.67 8.87
C GLU A 22 1.88 -4.35 8.86
N ILE A 23 1.13 -4.92 9.82
CA ILE A 23 -0.30 -4.66 9.98
C ILE A 23 -0.46 -3.44 10.91
N VAL A 24 -0.92 -2.32 10.36
CA VAL A 24 -1.40 -1.17 11.17
C VAL A 24 -2.83 -1.48 11.62
N ASN A 25 -3.05 -1.56 12.93
CA ASN A 25 -4.20 -2.26 13.49
C ASN A 25 -5.54 -1.52 13.31
N ALA A 26 -6.57 -2.33 13.05
CA ALA A 26 -7.99 -2.02 13.11
C ALA A 26 -8.47 -2.20 14.56
N SER A 27 -8.26 -1.21 15.42
CA SER A 27 -8.76 -1.25 16.80
C SER A 27 -10.26 -0.92 16.86
N GLN A 28 -11.11 -1.83 16.38
CA GLN A 28 -12.50 -1.99 16.84
C GLN A 28 -12.87 -3.48 16.86
N ASP A 29 -13.03 -4.04 18.06
CA ASP A 29 -13.10 -5.49 18.34
C ASP A 29 -14.32 -6.25 17.78
N ASN A 30 -15.09 -5.69 16.84
CA ASN A 30 -16.24 -6.37 16.20
C ASN A 30 -16.50 -5.94 14.75
N PHE A 31 -15.47 -5.52 14.01
CA PHE A 31 -15.65 -5.17 12.61
C PHE A 31 -15.69 -6.40 11.70
N THR A 32 -16.81 -6.57 10.99
CA THR A 32 -16.92 -7.50 9.85
C THR A 32 -17.07 -6.67 8.58
N PRO A 33 -16.04 -6.60 7.71
CA PRO A 33 -16.12 -5.82 6.49
C PRO A 33 -17.18 -6.38 5.54
N LYS A 34 -17.94 -5.49 4.89
CA LYS A 34 -18.84 -5.91 3.80
C LYS A 34 -18.07 -6.30 2.55
N ARG A 35 -16.98 -5.59 2.28
CA ARG A 35 -16.08 -5.81 1.14
C ARG A 35 -14.64 -5.55 1.55
N THR A 36 -13.72 -6.15 0.82
CA THR A 36 -12.29 -5.86 0.90
C THR A 36 -11.85 -5.18 -0.39
N VAL A 37 -11.24 -4.00 -0.29
CA VAL A 37 -10.71 -3.24 -1.42
C VAL A 37 -9.19 -3.17 -1.30
N LEU A 38 -8.49 -3.74 -2.28
CA LEU A 38 -7.04 -3.71 -2.34
C LEU A 38 -6.58 -2.48 -3.14
N CYS A 39 -5.77 -1.62 -2.52
CA CYS A 39 -5.20 -0.44 -3.15
C CYS A 39 -3.68 -0.60 -3.26
N ALA A 40 -3.17 -0.66 -4.48
CA ALA A 40 -1.73 -0.63 -4.72
C ALA A 40 -1.24 0.82 -4.62
N VAL A 41 -0.28 1.06 -3.72
CA VAL A 41 0.31 2.38 -3.52
C VAL A 41 1.80 2.31 -3.82
N ASP A 42 2.33 3.30 -4.53
CA ASP A 42 3.76 3.43 -4.78
C ASP A 42 4.36 4.59 -3.96
N ASN A 43 5.68 4.71 -4.01
CA ASN A 43 6.44 5.73 -3.28
C ASN A 43 6.55 7.04 -4.08
N SER A 44 5.59 7.34 -4.97
CA SER A 44 5.66 8.52 -5.83
C SER A 44 5.04 9.76 -5.19
N ASP A 45 5.71 10.90 -5.33
CA ASP A 45 5.24 12.22 -4.89
C ASP A 45 4.24 12.86 -5.87
N CYS A 46 4.01 12.25 -7.04
CA CYS A 46 3.32 12.89 -8.15
C CYS A 46 1.88 12.37 -8.36
N SER A 47 0.93 13.28 -8.13
CA SER A 47 -0.47 13.30 -8.60
C SER A 47 -1.51 12.56 -7.72
N PRO A 48 -2.71 13.14 -7.47
CA PRO A 48 -3.60 12.84 -6.33
C PRO A 48 -4.08 11.38 -6.24
N ASN A 49 -3.30 10.63 -5.47
CA ASN A 49 -3.62 9.50 -4.62
C ASN A 49 -4.77 8.58 -5.04
N VAL A 50 -4.41 7.43 -5.60
CA VAL A 50 -5.25 6.22 -5.70
C VAL A 50 -6.10 6.03 -4.44
N VAL A 51 -5.50 6.21 -3.26
CA VAL A 51 -6.16 6.09 -1.96
C VAL A 51 -7.23 7.16 -1.74
N GLU A 52 -6.92 8.43 -1.99
CA GLU A 52 -7.88 9.53 -1.76
C GLU A 52 -9.00 9.52 -2.81
N TRP A 53 -8.70 9.16 -4.05
CA TRP A 53 -9.71 8.94 -5.08
C TRP A 53 -10.63 7.78 -4.69
N ALA A 54 -10.08 6.65 -4.25
CA ALA A 54 -10.87 5.49 -3.85
C ALA A 54 -11.73 5.80 -2.61
N LYS A 55 -11.15 6.47 -1.60
CA LYS A 55 -11.88 6.95 -0.42
C LYS A 55 -13.06 7.84 -0.79
N LYS A 56 -12.87 8.76 -1.75
CA LYS A 56 -13.90 9.74 -2.12
C LYS A 56 -15.03 9.13 -2.95
N ASN A 57 -14.73 8.15 -3.81
CA ASN A 57 -15.66 7.75 -4.87
C ASN A 57 -16.17 6.30 -4.75
N LEU A 58 -15.48 5.44 -4.00
CA LEU A 58 -15.62 3.99 -4.16
C LEU A 58 -15.78 3.22 -2.84
N ILE A 59 -15.06 3.66 -1.81
CA ILE A 59 -14.91 2.93 -0.56
C ILE A 59 -15.73 3.62 0.54
N PRO A 60 -16.87 3.07 0.98
CA PRO A 60 -17.53 3.47 2.22
C PRO A 60 -16.76 2.97 3.45
N THR A 61 -17.05 3.54 4.62
CA THR A 61 -16.41 3.15 5.90
C THR A 61 -16.73 1.72 6.36
N SER A 62 -17.69 1.04 5.73
CA SER A 62 -18.02 -0.37 5.98
C SER A 62 -17.06 -1.37 5.32
N ASP A 63 -16.13 -0.90 4.50
CA ASP A 63 -15.20 -1.74 3.76
C ASP A 63 -13.84 -1.79 4.46
N LEU A 64 -13.12 -2.89 4.28
CA LEU A 64 -11.71 -3.01 4.63
C LEU A 64 -10.84 -2.52 3.48
N ILE A 65 -9.92 -1.61 3.75
CA ILE A 65 -8.91 -1.16 2.79
C ILE A 65 -7.61 -1.93 3.03
N VAL A 66 -7.13 -2.66 2.02
CA VAL A 66 -5.79 -3.28 2.06
C VAL A 66 -4.84 -2.45 1.22
N LEU A 67 -3.92 -1.74 1.86
CA LEU A 67 -2.86 -0.99 1.19
C LEU A 67 -1.67 -1.92 0.92
N VAL A 68 -1.19 -1.95 -0.33
CA VAL A 68 -0.08 -2.80 -0.75
C VAL A 68 1.04 -1.97 -1.37
N ASN A 69 2.27 -2.13 -0.88
CA ASN A 69 3.46 -1.50 -1.43
C ASN A 69 4.59 -2.51 -1.59
N ALA A 70 5.27 -2.50 -2.75
CA ALA A 70 6.47 -3.30 -2.96
C ALA A 70 7.71 -2.41 -2.97
N TYR A 71 8.76 -2.85 -2.27
CA TYR A 71 10.10 -2.28 -2.40
C TYR A 71 11.02 -3.27 -3.12
N LYS A 72 12.06 -2.78 -3.78
CA LYS A 72 12.98 -3.62 -4.57
C LYS A 72 14.36 -3.61 -3.92
N LYS A 73 15.02 -4.77 -3.91
CA LYS A 73 16.46 -4.82 -3.64
C LYS A 73 17.21 -4.06 -4.72
N ALA A 74 18.20 -3.27 -4.33
CA ALA A 74 19.15 -2.71 -5.29
C ALA A 74 19.87 -3.88 -5.98
N ARG A 75 19.89 -3.86 -7.33
CA ARG A 75 20.70 -4.81 -8.10
C ARG A 75 22.08 -4.20 -8.33
N PRO A 76 23.16 -4.97 -8.18
CA PRO A 76 24.49 -4.48 -8.48
C PRO A 76 24.59 -4.12 -9.96
N LEU A 77 25.36 -3.09 -10.26
CA LEU A 77 25.91 -2.91 -11.59
C LEU A 77 27.05 -3.92 -11.79
N VAL A 78 27.16 -4.46 -13.00
CA VAL A 78 28.25 -5.36 -13.38
C VAL A 78 29.60 -4.65 -13.11
N GLY A 79 30.52 -5.33 -12.40
CA GLY A 79 31.84 -4.79 -12.06
C GLY A 79 31.95 -4.10 -10.70
N THR A 80 30.89 -4.06 -9.89
CA THR A 80 30.95 -3.51 -8.51
C THR A 80 31.77 -4.44 -7.59
N PRO A 81 32.80 -3.95 -6.86
CA PRO A 81 33.57 -4.78 -5.92
C PRO A 81 32.69 -5.38 -4.80
N VAL A 82 32.95 -6.64 -4.41
CA VAL A 82 32.11 -7.44 -3.51
C VAL A 82 31.92 -6.83 -2.11
N LEU A 83 32.96 -6.23 -1.53
CA LEU A 83 32.87 -5.61 -0.19
C LEU A 83 32.02 -4.34 -0.20
N SER A 84 32.23 -3.46 -1.20
CA SER A 84 31.37 -2.28 -1.41
C SER A 84 29.93 -2.65 -1.75
N TYR A 85 29.71 -3.82 -2.35
CA TYR A 85 28.38 -4.28 -2.73
C TYR A 85 27.51 -4.58 -1.51
N LEU A 86 28.02 -5.31 -0.51
CA LEU A 86 27.22 -5.75 0.64
C LEU A 86 26.71 -4.56 1.46
N GLU A 87 27.58 -3.59 1.75
CA GLU A 87 27.20 -2.41 2.54
C GLU A 87 26.25 -1.47 1.79
N VAL A 88 26.54 -1.20 0.51
CA VAL A 88 25.74 -0.27 -0.30
C VAL A 88 24.36 -0.86 -0.59
N VAL A 89 24.28 -2.13 -0.99
CA VAL A 89 22.98 -2.76 -1.31
C VAL A 89 22.12 -2.92 -0.07
N HIS A 90 22.70 -3.32 1.07
CA HIS A 90 21.94 -3.43 2.31
C HIS A 90 21.36 -2.06 2.73
N LYS A 91 22.17 -1.00 2.67
CA LYS A 91 21.72 0.36 2.99
C LYS A 91 20.63 0.86 2.05
N LEU A 92 20.76 0.59 0.74
CA LEU A 92 19.75 0.98 -0.25
C LEU A 92 18.44 0.19 -0.07
N GLU A 93 18.54 -1.09 0.24
CA GLU A 93 17.38 -1.94 0.54
C GLU A 93 16.65 -1.45 1.80
N GLU A 94 17.40 -1.19 2.88
CA GLU A 94 16.85 -0.64 4.13
C GLU A 94 16.17 0.71 3.90
N GLN A 95 16.77 1.59 3.10
CA GLN A 95 16.15 2.86 2.71
C GLN A 95 14.85 2.67 1.91
N ALA A 96 14.85 1.74 0.95
CA ALA A 96 13.66 1.44 0.15
C ALA A 96 12.53 0.86 1.01
N GLN A 97 12.86 -0.03 1.95
CA GLN A 97 11.91 -0.57 2.93
C GLN A 97 11.36 0.53 3.84
N LYS A 98 12.22 1.36 4.44
CA LYS A 98 11.80 2.49 5.27
C LYS A 98 10.86 3.44 4.54
N GLN A 99 11.13 3.69 3.26
CA GLN A 99 10.26 4.52 2.43
C GLN A 99 8.88 3.85 2.20
N ALA A 100 8.84 2.55 1.94
CA ALA A 100 7.59 1.79 1.82
C ALA A 100 6.76 1.85 3.13
N VAL A 101 7.40 1.66 4.28
CA VAL A 101 6.80 1.78 5.62
C VAL A 101 6.22 3.17 5.84
N LYS A 102 6.99 4.21 5.51
CA LYS A 102 6.55 5.61 5.61
C LYS A 102 5.31 5.88 4.75
N THR A 103 5.29 5.38 3.51
CA THR A 103 4.17 5.54 2.58
C THR A 103 2.90 4.87 3.11
N ILE A 104 2.97 3.60 3.51
CA ILE A 104 1.81 2.86 4.05
C ILE A 104 1.32 3.50 5.35
N SER A 105 2.22 3.86 6.26
CA SER A 105 1.87 4.48 7.54
C SER A 105 1.16 5.82 7.34
N PHE A 106 1.63 6.63 6.39
CA PHE A 106 1.01 7.92 6.05
C PHE A 106 -0.46 7.75 5.61
N TYR A 107 -0.74 6.80 4.70
CA TYR A 107 -2.10 6.56 4.23
C TYR A 107 -2.97 5.87 5.26
N ALA A 108 -2.44 4.85 5.95
CA ALA A 108 -3.15 4.14 7.00
C ALA A 108 -3.62 5.11 8.08
N GLN A 109 -2.72 5.98 8.59
CA GLN A 109 -3.09 6.94 9.62
C GLN A 109 -4.19 7.91 9.16
N ARG A 110 -4.12 8.43 7.92
CA ARG A 110 -5.14 9.34 7.39
C ARG A 110 -6.49 8.66 7.20
N LEU A 111 -6.50 7.42 6.72
CA LEU A 111 -7.70 6.62 6.54
C LEU A 111 -8.33 6.23 7.88
N THR A 112 -7.55 5.75 8.83
CA THR A 112 -8.02 5.41 10.18
C THR A 112 -8.58 6.65 10.90
N ASN A 113 -7.91 7.81 10.80
CA ASN A 113 -8.43 9.07 11.34
C ASN A 113 -9.75 9.51 10.69
N ALA A 114 -10.02 9.04 9.46
CA ALA A 114 -11.28 9.27 8.75
C ALA A 114 -12.33 8.16 8.99
N GLY A 115 -12.08 7.22 9.90
CA GLY A 115 -13.02 6.17 10.31
C GLY A 115 -13.01 4.92 9.44
N TYR A 116 -11.97 4.72 8.61
CA TYR A 116 -11.82 3.52 7.80
C TYR A 116 -11.04 2.42 8.51
N TYR A 117 -11.35 1.18 8.14
CA TYR A 117 -10.57 0.01 8.50
C TYR A 117 -9.49 -0.21 7.47
N VAL A 118 -8.24 -0.35 7.92
CA VAL A 118 -7.08 -0.41 7.04
C VAL A 118 -6.17 -1.55 7.45
N LYS A 119 -5.60 -2.23 6.46
CA LYS A 119 -4.51 -3.19 6.62
C LYS A 119 -3.37 -2.76 5.71
N GLY A 120 -2.16 -2.65 6.25
CA GLY A 120 -0.93 -2.42 5.49
C GLY A 120 -0.28 -3.74 5.08
N VAL A 121 0.27 -3.79 3.86
CA VAL A 121 1.10 -4.90 3.38
C VAL A 121 2.30 -4.32 2.64
N ILE A 122 3.49 -4.72 3.07
CA ILE A 122 4.76 -4.32 2.47
C ILE A 122 5.58 -5.57 2.20
N ALA A 123 6.09 -5.73 0.99
CA ALA A 123 6.99 -6.84 0.68
C ALA A 123 8.13 -6.45 -0.26
N CYS A 124 9.24 -7.17 -0.15
CA CYS A 124 10.35 -7.06 -1.10
C CYS A 124 10.01 -7.82 -2.39
N GLY A 125 10.10 -7.18 -3.55
CA GLY A 125 9.96 -7.86 -4.84
C GLY A 125 9.34 -7.04 -5.95
N ASP A 126 8.78 -7.75 -6.94
CA ASP A 126 8.03 -7.12 -8.01
C ASP A 126 6.59 -6.78 -7.56
N PRO A 127 6.13 -5.53 -7.74
CA PRO A 127 4.79 -5.13 -7.33
C PRO A 127 3.68 -5.95 -7.99
N ARG A 128 3.87 -6.47 -9.21
CA ARG A 128 2.86 -7.30 -9.90
C ARG A 128 2.64 -8.60 -9.15
N SER A 129 3.73 -9.30 -8.84
CA SER A 129 3.69 -10.55 -8.07
C SER A 129 3.13 -10.35 -6.67
N LEU A 130 3.48 -9.24 -6.01
CA LEU A 130 2.92 -8.93 -4.70
C LEU A 130 1.40 -8.70 -4.78
N ILE A 131 0.92 -7.96 -5.78
CA ILE A 131 -0.52 -7.72 -5.97
C ILE A 131 -1.24 -9.03 -6.26
N ASP A 132 -0.74 -9.88 -7.16
CA ASP A 132 -1.33 -11.19 -7.46
C ASP A 132 -1.41 -12.09 -6.21
N GLN A 133 -0.34 -12.10 -5.41
CA GLN A 133 -0.30 -12.83 -4.14
C GLN A 133 -1.34 -12.29 -3.16
N GLN A 134 -1.46 -10.96 -3.01
CA GLN A 134 -2.41 -10.36 -2.09
C GLN A 134 -3.86 -10.48 -2.58
N ILE A 135 -4.11 -10.54 -3.89
CA ILE A 135 -5.43 -10.91 -4.42
C ILE A 135 -5.81 -12.32 -3.95
N THR A 136 -4.86 -13.27 -4.02
CA THR A 136 -5.09 -14.66 -3.59
C THR A 136 -5.33 -14.77 -2.08
N ILE A 137 -4.54 -14.05 -1.27
CA ILE A 137 -4.60 -14.12 0.19
C ILE A 137 -5.82 -13.37 0.74
N GLN A 138 -6.02 -12.12 0.31
CA GLN A 138 -7.04 -11.25 0.88
C GLN A 138 -8.41 -11.44 0.20
N LYS A 139 -8.45 -12.03 -1.00
CA LYS A 139 -9.65 -12.20 -1.83
C LYS A 139 -10.46 -10.90 -1.94
N PRO A 140 -9.85 -9.79 -2.39
CA PRO A 140 -10.52 -8.52 -2.45
C PRO A 140 -11.66 -8.55 -3.47
N ASP A 141 -12.75 -7.84 -3.18
CA ASP A 141 -13.86 -7.64 -4.11
C ASP A 141 -13.48 -6.69 -5.26
N LEU A 142 -12.41 -5.90 -5.06
CA LEU A 142 -11.98 -4.85 -5.97
C LEU A 142 -10.51 -4.52 -5.79
N VAL A 143 -9.80 -4.31 -6.90
CA VAL A 143 -8.41 -3.84 -6.91
C VAL A 143 -8.34 -2.44 -7.50
N VAL A 144 -7.65 -1.52 -6.83
CA VAL A 144 -7.43 -0.15 -7.25
C VAL A 144 -5.94 0.06 -7.48
N VAL A 145 -5.58 0.53 -8.68
CA VAL A 145 -4.21 0.80 -9.10
C VAL A 145 -4.11 2.17 -9.76
N GLY A 146 -2.93 2.78 -9.72
CA GLY A 146 -2.65 4.01 -10.47
C GLY A 146 -2.48 3.74 -11.97
N SER A 147 -2.83 4.72 -12.80
CA SER A 147 -2.65 4.66 -14.24
C SER A 147 -1.17 4.68 -14.64
N ARG A 148 -0.33 5.27 -13.79
CA ARG A 148 1.14 5.42 -13.96
C ARG A 148 1.85 5.17 -12.63
N GLY A 149 3.18 5.02 -12.71
CA GLY A 149 4.06 4.99 -11.53
C GLY A 149 5.29 5.86 -11.74
N LEU A 150 6.26 5.76 -10.82
CA LEU A 150 7.49 6.55 -10.71
C LEU A 150 8.32 6.87 -11.99
N ARG A 151 8.12 6.19 -13.12
CA ARG A 151 9.00 6.25 -14.31
C ARG A 151 8.37 6.79 -15.59
N GLY A 152 7.14 7.32 -15.58
CA GLY A 152 6.43 7.71 -16.80
C GLY A 152 6.25 9.22 -17.01
N SER A 153 7.19 9.88 -17.70
CA SER A 153 7.04 11.25 -18.22
C SER A 153 6.40 11.32 -19.62
N VAL A 154 5.86 10.21 -20.13
CA VAL A 154 5.26 10.16 -21.47
C VAL A 154 3.77 10.50 -21.42
N GLN A 155 3.49 11.69 -21.91
CA GLN A 155 2.21 12.39 -21.92
C GLN A 155 1.31 11.85 -23.06
N ARG A 156 0.74 10.64 -22.92
CA ARG A 156 -0.52 10.20 -23.58
C ARG A 156 -0.82 8.71 -23.34
N PHE A 157 -2.04 8.40 -22.89
CA PHE A 157 -2.78 7.12 -23.01
C PHE A 157 -2.15 5.77 -22.61
N VAL A 158 -0.90 5.68 -22.15
CA VAL A 158 -0.27 4.38 -21.82
C VAL A 158 -0.44 4.04 -20.32
N LEU A 159 -1.05 2.88 -20.04
CA LEU A 159 -1.07 2.27 -18.70
C LEU A 159 0.37 1.94 -18.26
N GLY A 160 0.67 2.17 -16.99
CA GLY A 160 1.91 1.71 -16.38
C GLY A 160 2.01 0.18 -16.37
N SER A 161 3.24 -0.34 -16.32
CA SER A 161 3.49 -1.80 -16.33
C SER A 161 2.75 -2.58 -15.24
N VAL A 162 2.53 -1.98 -14.07
CA VAL A 162 1.78 -2.61 -12.96
C VAL A 162 0.28 -2.61 -13.26
N SER A 163 -0.31 -1.48 -13.64
CA SER A 163 -1.74 -1.42 -13.93
C SER A 163 -2.12 -2.24 -15.16
N GLN A 164 -1.28 -2.24 -16.19
CA GLN A 164 -1.47 -3.11 -17.35
C GLN A 164 -1.48 -4.59 -16.95
N HIS A 165 -0.52 -5.03 -16.13
CA HIS A 165 -0.47 -6.41 -15.63
C HIS A 165 -1.75 -6.76 -14.86
N VAL A 166 -2.10 -5.94 -13.86
CA VAL A 166 -3.25 -6.21 -12.99
C VAL A 166 -4.56 -6.22 -13.79
N VAL A 167 -4.75 -5.30 -14.74
CA VAL A 167 -5.94 -5.31 -15.62
C VAL A 167 -6.03 -6.59 -16.47
N GLN A 168 -4.89 -7.15 -16.90
CA GLN A 168 -4.85 -8.34 -17.73
C GLN A 168 -4.99 -9.65 -16.94
N SER A 169 -4.47 -9.70 -15.71
CA SER A 169 -4.38 -10.93 -14.91
C SER A 169 -5.42 -11.04 -13.80
N SER A 170 -6.01 -9.93 -13.36
CA SER A 170 -6.84 -9.92 -12.15
C SER A 170 -8.11 -10.75 -12.32
N PRO A 171 -8.42 -11.68 -11.41
CA PRO A 171 -9.69 -12.41 -11.38
C PRO A 171 -10.85 -11.58 -10.84
N VAL A 172 -10.58 -10.38 -10.32
CA VAL A 172 -11.56 -9.47 -9.73
C VAL A 172 -11.55 -8.12 -10.45
N PRO A 173 -12.64 -7.34 -10.38
CA PRO A 173 -12.69 -6.04 -11.05
C PRO A 173 -11.50 -5.14 -10.67
N VAL A 174 -11.03 -4.36 -11.64
CA VAL A 174 -9.88 -3.46 -11.49
C VAL A 174 -10.30 -2.03 -11.80
N VAL A 175 -9.98 -1.10 -10.90
CA VAL A 175 -10.14 0.33 -11.10
C VAL A 175 -8.77 0.96 -11.32
N VAL A 176 -8.63 1.63 -12.46
CA VAL A 176 -7.42 2.37 -12.81
C VAL A 176 -7.67 3.86 -12.57
N VAL A 177 -6.89 4.46 -11.67
CA VAL A 177 -7.01 5.89 -11.31
C VAL A 177 -5.98 6.72 -12.09
N PRO A 178 -6.37 7.80 -12.80
CA PRO A 178 -5.47 8.64 -13.60
C PRO A 178 -4.26 9.23 -12.86
#